data_AF-W2IDW4-F1
#
_entry.id   AF-W2IDW4-F1
#
_cell.length_a   1.000
_cell.length_b   1.000
_cell.length_c   1.000
_cell.angle_alpha   90.00
_cell.angle_beta   90.00
_cell.angle_gamma   90.00
#
_symmetry.space_group_name_H-M   'P 1'
#
loop_
_entity.id
_entity.type
_entity.pdbx_description
1 polymer ?
#
loop_
_entity_poly.entity_id
_entity_poly.type
_entity_poly.pdbx_seq_one_letter_code
_entity_poly.pdbx_strand_id
1 'polypeptide(L)'
;MAPTPYSISAEPVLTCEPVLACEPVLASDSVLVSDPVLECDPVPPQNLSFVLEKGGAVKFEDRPVPEIEDPHDVIVNVRYTGICGSDVHYYTHGSIGKYVVDKPMVLGHESAGVVHAVGSAVKSLK
;
A
#
# COMPACT_ATOMS: atom_id res chain seq x y z
N MET A 1 -24.43 15.50 29.21
CA MET A 1 -23.64 14.25 29.15
C MET A 1 -22.26 14.61 28.68
N ALA A 2 -21.27 14.57 29.56
CA ALA A 2 -19.88 14.88 29.21
C ALA A 2 -19.20 13.61 28.66
N PRO A 3 -18.35 13.71 27.62
CA PRO A 3 -17.63 12.55 27.10
C PRO A 3 -16.43 12.22 28.00
N THR A 4 -16.21 10.93 28.25
CA THR A 4 -15.03 10.40 28.94
C THR A 4 -13.78 10.51 28.05
N PRO A 5 -12.61 10.89 28.59
CA PRO A 5 -11.39 10.93 27.80
C PRO A 5 -10.81 9.52 27.66
N TYR A 6 -10.67 9.03 26.42
CA TYR A 6 -9.80 7.89 26.12
C TYR A 6 -8.36 8.40 26.06
N SER A 7 -7.51 7.86 26.92
CA SER A 7 -6.07 8.07 26.92
C SER A 7 -5.45 7.16 25.85
N ILE A 8 -4.91 7.76 24.79
CA ILE A 8 -4.06 7.07 23.82
C ILE A 8 -2.64 7.53 24.13
N SER A 9 -1.83 6.62 24.67
CA SER A 9 -0.40 6.86 24.86
C SER A 9 0.27 6.84 23.49
N ALA A 10 0.75 8.00 23.05
CA ALA A 10 1.62 8.10 21.88
C ALA A 10 3.05 7.78 22.31
N GLU A 11 3.59 6.66 21.82
CA GLU A 11 5.02 6.35 21.85
C GLU A 11 5.68 6.76 20.51
N PRO A 12 7.00 6.97 20.50
CA PRO A 12 7.62 8.25 20.19
C PRO A 12 7.66 8.59 18.69
N VAL A 13 7.65 9.90 18.45
CA VAL A 13 7.91 10.55 17.16
C VAL A 13 9.23 10.04 16.57
N LEU A 14 9.15 9.28 15.47
CA LEU A 14 10.32 9.04 14.63
C LEU A 14 10.59 10.33 13.86
N THR A 15 11.46 11.17 14.43
CA THR A 15 11.96 12.36 13.77
C THR A 15 12.77 11.93 12.56
N CYS A 16 12.24 12.20 11.36
CA CYS A 16 13.05 12.22 10.16
C CYS A 16 14.16 13.26 10.35
N GLU A 17 15.40 12.78 10.43
CA GLU A 17 16.60 13.57 10.18
C GLU A 17 17.32 12.98 8.96
N PRO A 18 18.05 13.80 8.20
CA PRO A 18 17.90 13.84 6.76
C PRO A 18 19.11 13.28 6.00
N VAL A 19 18.92 13.12 4.68
CA VAL A 19 19.96 12.99 3.65
C VAL A 19 20.62 11.62 3.53
N LEU A 20 20.03 10.88 2.59
CA LEU A 20 20.67 9.90 1.74
C LEU A 20 21.93 10.50 1.07
N ALA A 21 23.12 10.20 1.59
CA ALA A 21 24.36 10.32 0.82
C ALA A 21 25.46 9.40 1.39
N CYS A 22 25.70 8.30 0.66
CA CYS A 22 26.99 7.63 0.49
C CYS A 22 27.90 7.48 1.72
N GLU A 23 27.69 6.45 2.53
CA GLU A 23 28.73 5.91 3.43
C GLU A 23 28.97 4.43 3.07
N PRO A 24 30.23 4.02 2.78
CA PRO A 24 30.57 2.69 2.26
C PRO A 24 30.47 1.56 3.29
N VAL A 25 29.90 1.82 4.47
CA VAL A 25 29.78 0.84 5.57
C VAL A 25 28.55 -0.07 5.41
N LEU A 26 27.57 0.31 4.58
CA LEU A 26 26.38 -0.51 4.27
C LEU A 26 26.68 -1.71 3.35
N ALA A 27 27.87 -1.78 2.75
CA ALA A 27 28.24 -2.86 1.83
C ALA A 27 28.68 -4.17 2.52
N SER A 28 28.83 -4.20 3.85
CA SER A 28 29.29 -5.40 4.58
C SER A 28 28.32 -5.93 5.62
N ASP A 29 27.09 -5.40 5.69
CA ASP A 29 26.09 -5.92 6.61
C ASP A 29 25.35 -7.12 6.00
N SER A 30 25.68 -8.32 6.48
CA SER A 30 25.15 -9.60 5.98
C SER A 30 23.63 -9.74 6.09
N VAL A 31 22.96 -8.87 6.87
CA VAL A 31 21.49 -8.83 6.99
C VAL A 31 20.85 -8.24 5.74
N LEU A 32 21.45 -7.22 5.11
CA LEU A 32 20.95 -6.61 3.87
C LEU A 32 21.38 -7.38 2.62
N VAL A 33 22.47 -8.15 2.69
CA VAL A 33 22.91 -9.03 1.59
C VAL A 33 22.04 -10.29 1.48
N SER A 34 21.27 -10.60 2.52
CA SER A 34 20.28 -11.68 2.53
C SER A 34 18.84 -11.18 2.41
N ASP A 35 18.63 -9.88 2.13
CA ASP A 35 17.30 -9.36 1.85
C ASP A 35 16.77 -10.04 0.56
N PRO A 36 15.68 -10.82 0.63
CA PRO A 36 15.10 -11.54 -0.51
C PRO A 36 14.48 -10.59 -1.56
N VAL A 37 14.62 -9.28 -1.39
CA VAL A 37 13.99 -8.21 -2.18
C VAL A 37 14.48 -8.18 -3.64
N LEU A 38 15.60 -8.86 -3.95
CA LEU A 38 16.16 -8.89 -5.30
C LEU A 38 15.79 -10.14 -6.13
N GLU A 39 15.17 -11.14 -5.52
CA GLU A 39 14.64 -12.28 -6.27
C GLU A 39 13.20 -11.94 -6.66
N CYS A 40 12.92 -11.97 -7.98
CA CYS A 40 11.62 -11.68 -8.57
C CYS A 40 10.55 -12.41 -7.76
N ASP A 41 9.85 -11.68 -6.89
CA ASP A 41 8.96 -12.30 -5.93
C ASP A 41 8.00 -13.22 -6.68
N PRO A 42 7.84 -14.48 -6.24
CA PRO A 42 6.89 -15.37 -6.88
C PRO A 42 5.53 -14.68 -6.89
N VAL A 43 4.83 -14.77 -8.03
CA VAL A 43 3.46 -14.28 -8.19
C VAL A 43 2.70 -14.70 -6.92
N PRO A 44 2.23 -13.76 -6.08
CA PRO A 44 1.54 -14.15 -4.88
C PRO A 44 0.33 -14.98 -5.33
N PRO A 45 0.07 -16.15 -4.70
CA PRO A 45 -0.97 -17.07 -5.15
C PRO A 45 -2.39 -16.48 -5.06
N GLN A 46 -2.52 -15.27 -4.50
CA GLN A 46 -3.74 -14.59 -4.11
C GLN A 46 -3.49 -13.07 -4.25
N ASN A 47 -4.50 -12.32 -4.67
CA ASN A 47 -4.50 -10.86 -4.65
C ASN A 47 -5.54 -10.37 -3.63
N LEU A 48 -5.22 -10.64 -2.36
CA LEU A 48 -6.06 -10.32 -1.22
C LEU A 48 -6.23 -8.80 -1.09
N SER A 49 -7.46 -8.33 -1.22
CA SER A 49 -7.82 -6.91 -1.27
C SER A 49 -8.63 -6.51 -0.05
N PHE A 50 -8.36 -5.32 0.51
CA PHE A 50 -9.18 -4.73 1.57
C PHE A 50 -10.30 -3.89 0.96
N VAL A 51 -11.53 -4.38 1.07
CA VAL A 51 -12.67 -3.87 0.30
C VAL A 51 -13.73 -3.30 1.22
N LEU A 52 -14.12 -2.07 0.93
CA LEU A 52 -15.26 -1.38 1.52
C LEU A 52 -16.52 -1.71 0.73
N GLU A 53 -17.47 -2.41 1.36
CA GLU A 53 -18.77 -2.73 0.76
C GLU A 53 -19.76 -1.56 0.88
N LYS A 54 -19.71 -0.88 2.03
CA LYS A 54 -20.48 0.34 2.37
C LYS A 54 -19.90 0.93 3.65
N GLY A 55 -20.35 2.12 4.05
CA GLY A 55 -19.96 2.72 5.34
C GLY A 55 -20.11 1.74 6.51
N GLY A 56 -19.03 1.53 7.25
CA GLY A 56 -18.90 0.64 8.40
C GLY A 56 -18.66 -0.83 8.07
N ALA A 57 -18.61 -1.22 6.79
CA ALA A 57 -18.50 -2.62 6.38
C ALA A 57 -17.31 -2.83 5.45
N VAL A 58 -16.27 -3.46 5.98
CA VAL A 58 -15.05 -3.84 5.26
C VAL A 58 -14.82 -5.34 5.37
N LYS A 59 -14.18 -5.91 4.36
CA LYS A 59 -13.74 -7.30 4.37
C LYS A 59 -12.45 -7.45 3.58
N PHE A 60 -11.73 -8.52 3.86
CA PHE A 60 -10.71 -9.02 2.94
C PHE A 60 -11.39 -9.96 1.95
N GLU A 61 -11.18 -9.74 0.66
CA GLU A 61 -11.61 -10.65 -0.40
C GLU A 61 -10.47 -10.86 -1.40
N ASP A 62 -10.33 -12.08 -1.88
CA ASP A 62 -9.40 -12.36 -2.97
C ASP A 62 -9.97 -11.82 -4.28
N ARG A 63 -9.13 -11.13 -5.05
CA ARG A 63 -9.50 -10.59 -6.36
C ARG A 63 -8.58 -11.17 -7.43
N PRO A 64 -8.94 -11.11 -8.72
CA PRO A 64 -8.01 -11.50 -9.78
C PRO A 64 -6.74 -10.66 -9.71
N VAL A 65 -5.59 -11.30 -9.94
CA VAL A 65 -4.34 -10.58 -10.23
C VAL A 65 -4.56 -9.84 -11.57
N PRO A 66 -4.27 -8.54 -11.66
CA PRO A 66 -4.43 -7.81 -12.92
C PRO A 66 -3.47 -8.34 -13.98
N GLU A 67 -3.87 -8.26 -15.24
CA GLU A 67 -3.00 -8.50 -16.39
C GLU A 67 -2.64 -7.16 -17.04
N ILE A 68 -1.55 -7.13 -17.82
CA ILE A 68 -1.16 -5.93 -18.57
C ILE A 68 -2.17 -5.72 -19.70
N GLU A 69 -2.88 -4.59 -19.69
CA GLU A 69 -3.86 -4.23 -20.72
C GLU A 69 -3.29 -3.21 -21.72
N ASP A 70 -2.50 -2.23 -21.25
CA ASP A 70 -1.79 -1.26 -22.08
C ASP A 70 -0.26 -1.53 -22.13
N PRO A 71 0.41 -1.32 -23.27
CA PRO A 71 1.87 -1.44 -23.38
C PRO A 71 2.67 -0.59 -22.37
N HIS A 72 2.10 0.44 -21.77
CA HIS A 72 2.74 1.31 -20.77
C HIS A 72 2.39 0.96 -19.32
N ASP A 73 1.56 -0.05 -19.08
CA ASP A 73 1.17 -0.46 -17.74
C ASP A 73 2.34 -1.09 -16.97
N VAL A 74 2.23 -1.05 -15.65
CA VAL A 74 3.10 -1.75 -14.72
C VAL A 74 2.23 -2.39 -13.65
N ILE A 75 2.45 -3.67 -13.39
CA ILE A 75 1.86 -4.38 -12.26
C ILE A 75 2.85 -4.28 -11.10
N VAL A 76 2.37 -3.79 -9.96
CA VAL A 76 3.17 -3.63 -8.74
C VAL A 76 2.67 -4.63 -7.69
N ASN A 77 3.59 -5.41 -7.14
CA ASN A 77 3.35 -6.18 -5.93
C ASN A 77 3.41 -5.24 -4.73
N VAL A 78 2.25 -4.74 -4.31
CA VAL A 78 2.13 -3.78 -3.21
C VAL A 78 2.61 -4.44 -1.91
N ARG A 79 3.60 -3.82 -1.27
CA ARG A 79 4.18 -4.31 0.00
C ARG A 79 3.62 -3.58 1.20
N TYR A 80 3.42 -2.28 1.05
CA TYR A 80 2.92 -1.41 2.11
C TYR A 80 1.94 -0.40 1.51
N THR A 81 0.88 -0.11 2.24
CA THR A 81 0.01 1.03 1.94
C THR A 81 -0.26 1.82 3.22
N GLY A 82 -0.06 3.13 3.14
CA GLY A 82 -0.50 4.07 4.15
C GLY A 82 -2.03 4.14 4.20
N ILE A 83 -2.55 4.54 5.36
CA ILE A 83 -3.96 4.87 5.55
C ILE A 83 -4.06 6.39 5.70
N CYS A 84 -4.88 6.99 4.85
CA CYS A 84 -5.16 8.41 4.89
C CYS A 84 -6.49 8.69 5.60
N GLY A 85 -6.70 9.95 5.99
CA GLY A 85 -7.97 10.40 6.57
C GLY A 85 -9.17 10.20 5.64
N SER A 86 -8.95 10.20 4.32
CA SER A 86 -9.98 9.92 3.31
C SER A 86 -10.42 8.44 3.34
N ASP A 87 -9.51 7.49 3.55
CA ASP A 87 -9.87 6.07 3.70
C ASP A 87 -10.78 5.89 4.94
N VAL A 88 -10.42 6.55 6.05
CA VAL A 88 -11.23 6.56 7.27
C VAL A 88 -12.58 7.26 7.03
N HIS A 89 -12.61 8.35 6.27
CA HIS A 89 -13.85 9.05 5.94
C HIS A 89 -14.79 8.19 5.09
N TYR A 90 -14.26 7.47 4.10
CA TYR A 90 -15.03 6.50 3.32
C TYR A 90 -15.51 5.33 4.18
N TYR A 91 -14.65 4.79 5.03
CA TYR A 91 -15.05 3.74 5.95
C TYR A 91 -16.20 4.20 6.87
N THR A 92 -16.12 5.39 7.43
CA THR A 92 -17.12 5.87 8.41
C THR A 92 -18.41 6.35 7.76
N HIS A 93 -18.35 7.02 6.62
CA HIS A 93 -19.50 7.70 6.00
C HIS A 93 -19.95 7.08 4.68
N GLY A 94 -19.21 6.12 4.12
CA GLY A 94 -19.47 5.54 2.80
C GLY A 94 -19.35 6.54 1.64
N SER A 95 -18.87 7.76 1.89
CA SER A 95 -18.80 8.83 0.90
C SER A 95 -17.86 9.95 1.33
N ILE A 96 -17.39 10.74 0.35
CA ILE A 96 -16.73 12.02 0.55
C ILE A 96 -17.40 13.04 -0.38
N GLY A 97 -18.24 13.92 0.20
CA GLY A 97 -19.02 14.89 -0.57
C GLY A 97 -19.93 14.19 -1.58
N LYS A 98 -19.71 14.45 -2.89
CA LYS A 98 -20.47 13.84 -3.98
C LYS A 98 -19.98 12.45 -4.41
N TYR A 99 -18.86 11.97 -3.86
CA TYR A 99 -18.28 10.68 -4.21
C TYR A 99 -18.82 9.63 -3.24
N VAL A 100 -19.78 8.84 -3.71
CA VAL A 100 -20.47 7.81 -2.92
C VAL A 100 -19.97 6.43 -3.31
N VAL A 101 -19.76 5.57 -2.31
CA VAL A 101 -19.41 4.16 -2.52
C VAL A 101 -20.68 3.40 -2.88
N ASP A 102 -21.02 3.40 -4.16
CA ASP A 102 -22.21 2.69 -4.68
C ASP A 102 -21.93 1.21 -5.00
N LYS A 103 -20.65 0.82 -5.06
CA LYS A 103 -20.17 -0.54 -5.33
C LYS A 103 -18.95 -0.84 -4.46
N PRO A 104 -18.63 -2.12 -4.19
CA PRO A 104 -17.47 -2.50 -3.40
C PRO A 104 -16.17 -1.90 -3.94
N MET A 105 -15.46 -1.16 -3.09
CA MET A 105 -14.28 -0.38 -3.46
C MET A 105 -13.06 -0.87 -2.68
N VAL A 106 -11.94 -1.10 -3.37
CA VAL A 106 -10.65 -1.36 -2.71
C VAL A 106 -10.14 -0.05 -2.10
N LEU A 107 -9.76 -0.08 -0.83
CA LEU A 107 -9.20 1.08 -0.13
C LEU A 107 -7.67 1.13 -0.22
N GLY A 108 -7.09 2.28 0.12
CA GLY A 108 -5.64 2.51 0.09
C GLY A 108 -5.20 3.17 -1.21
N HIS A 109 -4.56 4.33 -1.08
CA HIS A 109 -4.05 5.12 -2.21
C HIS A 109 -2.64 5.69 -1.95
N GLU A 110 -2.00 5.25 -0.87
CA GLU A 110 -0.65 5.67 -0.45
C GLU A 110 0.28 4.45 -0.43
N SER A 111 0.45 3.81 -1.59
CA SER A 111 1.09 2.49 -1.69
C SER A 111 2.54 2.55 -2.19
N ALA A 112 3.34 1.59 -1.71
CA ALA A 112 4.68 1.30 -2.21
C ALA A 112 4.86 -0.22 -2.37
N GLY A 113 5.61 -0.62 -3.40
CA GLY A 113 5.80 -2.02 -3.73
C GLY A 113 6.93 -2.26 -4.71
N VAL A 114 7.06 -3.52 -5.13
CA VAL A 114 8.07 -3.97 -6.11
C VAL A 114 7.39 -4.16 -7.46
N VAL A 115 8.05 -3.76 -8.54
CA VAL A 115 7.56 -4.01 -9.89
C VAL A 115 7.52 -5.53 -10.13
N HIS A 116 6.35 -6.03 -10.50
CA HIS A 116 6.12 -7.45 -10.74
C HIS A 116 6.11 -7.79 -12.23
N ALA A 117 5.48 -6.93 -13.04
CA ALA A 117 5.48 -7.05 -14.49
C ALA A 117 5.37 -5.67 -15.14
N VAL A 118 5.91 -5.54 -16.35
CA VAL A 118 5.88 -4.30 -17.14
C VAL A 118 5.35 -4.57 -18.54
N GLY A 119 4.61 -3.60 -19.08
CA GLY A 119 4.17 -3.61 -20.47
C GLY A 119 5.33 -3.45 -21.46
N SER A 120 5.10 -3.85 -22.70
CA SER A 120 6.14 -3.96 -23.74
C SER A 120 6.77 -2.61 -24.15
N ALA A 121 6.11 -1.49 -23.87
CA ALA A 121 6.61 -0.14 -24.16
C ALA A 121 7.37 0.50 -22.98
N VAL A 122 7.31 -0.08 -21.78
CA VAL A 122 8.02 0.42 -20.59
C VAL A 122 9.51 0.09 -20.67
N LYS A 123 10.37 1.10 -20.58
CA LYS A 123 11.83 0.95 -20.73
C LYS A 123 12.63 1.35 -19.50
N SER A 124 12.01 2.09 -18.58
CA SER A 124 12.67 2.71 -17.42
C SER A 124 12.53 1.92 -16.12
N LEU A 125 11.65 0.93 -16.08
CA LEU A 125 11.35 0.10 -14.90
C LEU A 125 11.56 -1.37 -15.26
N LYS A 126 11.90 -2.19 -14.27
CA LYS A 126 12.08 -3.64 -14.37
C LYS A 126 11.58 -4.30 -13.11
#